data_AF-A0A1M6CN51-F1
#
_entry.id   AF-A0A1M6CN51-F1
#
_cell.length_a   1.000
_cell.length_b   1.000
_cell.length_c   1.000
_cell.angle_alpha   90.00
_cell.angle_beta   90.00
_cell.angle_gamma   90.00
#
_symmetry.space_group_name_H-M   'P 1'
#
loop_
_entity.id
_entity.type
_entity.pdbx_description
1 polymer ?
#
loop_
_entity_poly.entity_id
_entity_poly.type
_entity_poly.pdbx_seq_one_letter_code
_entity_poly.pdbx_strand_id
1 'polypeptide(L)'
;MSKFQKDFFYKLINSYGFVVEQYSETEEDFLALKYIEDGIYSVIISKEKDQKINATKAEEYLNTKNKKFAIHNVILLEDDMVNEEPVNFNRIFINGHSGKILKYDMLSEPIVKIIANILVDEKKKNQQ
;
A
#
# COMPACT_ATOMS: atom_id res chain seq x y z
N MET A 1 7.30 1.99 -11.61
CA MET A 1 5.97 1.43 -11.18
C MET A 1 5.55 0.17 -11.94
N SER A 2 5.24 -0.92 -11.20
CA SER A 2 4.74 -2.19 -11.74
C SER A 2 3.27 -2.13 -12.19
N LYS A 3 2.79 -3.13 -12.96
CA LYS A 3 1.38 -3.22 -13.38
C LYS A 3 0.44 -3.28 -12.17
N PHE A 4 0.75 -4.14 -11.19
CA PHE A 4 -0.02 -4.24 -9.95
C PHE A 4 -0.14 -2.88 -9.23
N GLN A 5 0.97 -2.14 -9.09
CA GLN A 5 0.95 -0.80 -8.47
C GLN A 5 0.02 0.15 -9.22
N LYS A 6 0.10 0.17 -10.55
CA LYS A 6 -0.77 1.02 -11.39
C LYS A 6 -2.25 0.66 -11.22
N ASP A 7 -2.59 -0.62 -11.32
CA ASP A 7 -3.98 -1.09 -11.20
C ASP A 7 -4.53 -0.82 -9.80
N PHE A 8 -3.71 -0.99 -8.76
CA PHE A 8 -4.07 -0.68 -7.39
C PHE A 8 -4.33 0.80 -7.17
N PHE A 9 -3.40 1.69 -7.54
CA PHE A 9 -3.60 3.12 -7.40
C PHE A 9 -4.76 3.64 -8.24
N TYR A 10 -4.92 3.14 -9.47
CA TYR A 10 -6.07 3.45 -10.31
C TYR A 10 -7.39 3.06 -9.63
N LYS A 11 -7.45 1.88 -9.00
CA LYS A 11 -8.63 1.43 -8.27
C LYS A 11 -8.92 2.30 -7.05
N LEU A 12 -7.89 2.67 -6.28
CA LEU A 12 -8.03 3.57 -5.13
C LEU A 12 -8.60 4.94 -5.52
N ILE A 13 -8.10 5.53 -6.61
CA ILE A 13 -8.56 6.82 -7.12
C ILE A 13 -10.03 6.72 -7.57
N ASN A 14 -10.31 5.82 -8.51
CA ASN A 14 -11.60 5.83 -9.22
C ASN A 14 -12.75 5.22 -8.42
N SER A 15 -12.47 4.39 -7.42
CA SER A 15 -13.52 3.67 -6.67
C SER A 15 -13.58 4.02 -5.19
N TYR A 16 -12.53 4.60 -4.61
CA TYR A 16 -12.44 4.76 -3.16
C TYR A 16 -12.15 6.19 -2.69
N GLY A 17 -12.03 7.14 -3.62
CA GLY A 17 -11.85 8.57 -3.32
C GLY A 17 -10.46 8.92 -2.79
N PHE A 18 -9.44 8.14 -3.17
CA PHE A 18 -8.06 8.48 -2.87
C PHE A 18 -7.52 9.49 -3.87
N VAL A 19 -6.57 10.30 -3.42
CA VAL A 19 -5.67 11.09 -4.27
C VAL A 19 -4.30 10.45 -4.19
N VAL A 20 -3.58 10.36 -5.31
CA VAL A 20 -2.21 9.85 -5.32
C VAL A 20 -1.25 11.02 -5.49
N GLU A 21 -0.31 11.12 -4.56
CA GLU A 21 0.70 12.17 -4.52
C GLU A 21 2.09 11.52 -4.54
N GLN A 22 3.04 12.19 -5.18
CA GLN A 22 4.46 11.83 -5.11
C GLN A 22 5.04 12.47 -3.85
N TYR A 23 5.76 11.69 -3.04
CA TYR A 23 6.23 12.14 -1.73
C TYR A 23 7.76 12.19 -1.60
N SER A 24 8.50 11.80 -2.64
CA SER A 24 9.96 11.97 -2.71
C SER A 24 10.39 12.45 -4.10
N GLU A 25 11.60 13.01 -4.19
CA GLU A 25 12.19 13.48 -5.44
C GLU A 25 12.48 12.34 -6.44
N THR A 26 12.39 11.09 -6.00
CA THR A 26 12.53 9.93 -6.89
C THR A 26 11.19 9.61 -7.55
N GLU A 27 11.21 9.30 -8.86
CA GLU A 27 10.02 9.08 -9.68
C GLU A 27 9.20 7.83 -9.31
N GLU A 28 9.58 7.07 -8.28
CA GLU A 28 8.93 5.79 -7.94
C GLU A 28 8.19 5.77 -6.60
N ASP A 29 8.32 6.84 -5.79
CA ASP A 29 7.74 6.91 -4.45
C ASP A 29 6.37 7.62 -4.48
N PHE A 30 5.31 6.81 -4.58
CA PHE A 30 3.92 7.26 -4.60
C PHE A 30 3.15 6.84 -3.35
N LEU A 31 2.28 7.74 -2.91
CA LEU A 31 1.48 7.66 -1.70
C LEU A 31 0.02 7.93 -2.08
N ALA A 32 -0.86 7.01 -1.76
CA ALA A 32 -2.29 7.23 -1.87
C ALA A 32 -2.83 7.80 -0.55
N LEU A 33 -3.58 8.90 -0.63
CA LEU A 33 -4.16 9.61 0.48
C LEU A 33 -5.68 9.62 0.39
N LYS A 34 -6.34 9.25 1.48
CA LYS A 34 -7.77 9.49 1.68
C LYS A 34 -7.96 10.36 2.90
N TYR A 35 -8.49 11.56 2.68
CA TYR A 35 -8.84 12.49 3.75
C TYR A 35 -10.15 12.03 4.40
N ILE A 36 -10.11 11.84 5.71
CA ILE A 36 -11.26 11.50 6.56
C ILE A 36 -11.42 12.59 7.62
N GLU A 37 -12.56 12.62 8.32
CA GLU A 37 -12.86 13.67 9.31
C GLU A 37 -11.74 13.85 10.33
N ASP A 38 -11.20 12.74 10.84
CA ASP A 38 -10.19 12.73 11.91
C ASP A 38 -8.73 12.64 11.44
N GLY A 39 -8.45 12.67 10.13
CA GLY A 39 -7.08 12.55 9.64
C GLY A 39 -6.92 12.09 8.20
N ILE A 40 -5.79 11.43 7.95
CA ILE A 40 -5.37 10.95 6.65
C ILE A 40 -5.16 9.44 6.73
N TYR A 41 -5.91 8.70 5.93
CA TYR A 41 -5.67 7.28 5.71
C TYR A 41 -4.73 7.15 4.51
N SER A 42 -3.48 6.73 4.74
CA SER A 42 -2.46 6.68 3.69
C SER A 42 -2.03 5.25 3.36
N VAL A 43 -1.74 5.02 2.07
CA VAL A 43 -1.28 3.73 1.56
C VAL A 43 -0.02 3.92 0.72
N ILE A 44 1.00 3.13 1.02
CA ILE A 44 2.26 3.05 0.25
C ILE A 44 2.52 1.60 -0.17
N ILE A 45 3.39 1.42 -1.17
CA ILE A 45 3.84 0.09 -1.60
C ILE A 45 5.36 0.06 -1.51
N SER A 46 5.90 -0.96 -0.84
CA SER A 46 7.34 -1.11 -0.62
C SER A 46 7.81 -2.52 -0.99
N LYS A 47 9.08 -2.65 -1.36
CA LYS A 47 9.77 -3.96 -1.28
C LYS A 47 10.10 -4.25 0.18
N GLU A 48 10.24 -5.52 0.55
CA GLU A 48 10.56 -5.94 1.93
C GLU A 48 11.76 -5.18 2.52
N LYS A 49 12.87 -5.13 1.77
CA LYS A 49 14.11 -4.46 2.19
C LYS A 49 13.97 -2.93 2.36
N ASP A 50 12.99 -2.33 1.70
CA ASP A 50 12.79 -0.87 1.64
C ASP A 50 11.61 -0.42 2.53
N GLN A 51 10.93 -1.33 3.23
CA GLN A 51 9.68 -1.05 3.94
C GLN A 51 9.81 0.07 4.99
N LYS A 52 10.93 0.09 5.74
CA LYS A 52 11.20 1.08 6.79
C LYS A 52 11.53 2.43 6.19
N ILE A 53 12.46 2.48 5.24
CA ILE A 53 12.87 3.74 4.62
C ILE A 53 11.71 4.40 3.88
N ASN A 54 10.87 3.61 3.20
CA ASN A 54 9.68 4.13 2.52
C ASN A 54 8.63 4.64 3.52
N ALA A 55 8.42 3.92 4.63
CA ALA A 55 7.51 4.37 5.68
C ALA A 55 8.01 5.67 6.35
N THR A 56 9.30 5.80 6.65
CA THR A 56 9.89 7.01 7.22
C THR A 56 9.73 8.22 6.29
N LYS A 57 10.05 8.06 4.99
CA LYS A 57 9.82 9.12 4.00
C LYS A 57 8.34 9.53 3.90
N ALA A 58 7.43 8.55 3.93
CA ALA A 58 6.00 8.82 3.91
C ALA A 58 5.53 9.54 5.19
N GLU A 59 6.07 9.17 6.35
CA GLU A 59 5.83 9.82 7.63
C GLU A 59 6.29 11.28 7.62
N GLU A 60 7.52 11.54 7.14
CA GLU A 60 8.06 12.90 6.97
C GLU A 60 7.13 13.75 6.08
N TYR A 61 6.69 13.19 4.96
CA TYR A 61 5.74 13.88 4.07
C TYR A 61 4.40 14.14 4.75
N LEU A 62 3.81 13.15 5.42
CA LEU A 62 2.52 13.26 6.08
C LEU A 62 2.54 14.26 7.24
N ASN A 63 3.66 14.38 7.95
CA ASN A 63 3.86 15.40 8.99
C ASN A 63 3.69 16.83 8.44
N THR A 64 4.04 17.07 7.16
CA THR A 64 3.83 18.39 6.52
C THR A 64 2.35 18.74 6.31
N LYS A 65 1.45 17.75 6.33
CA LYS A 65 0.00 17.94 6.10
C LYS A 65 -0.75 18.45 7.33
N ASN A 66 -0.10 18.55 8.50
CA ASN A 66 -0.66 19.04 9.76
C ASN A 66 -2.01 18.37 10.13
N LYS A 67 -2.11 17.05 9.94
CA LYS A 67 -3.26 16.21 10.28
C LYS A 67 -2.76 14.89 10.88
N LYS A 68 -3.57 14.24 11.73
CA LYS A 68 -3.29 12.86 12.15
C LYS A 68 -3.29 11.94 10.93
N PHE A 69 -2.48 10.90 10.95
CA PHE A 69 -2.41 9.96 9.84
C PHE A 69 -2.19 8.52 10.33
N ALA A 70 -2.54 7.57 9.46
CA ALA A 70 -2.20 6.16 9.60
C ALA A 70 -1.58 5.67 8.29
N ILE A 71 -0.39 5.09 8.38
CA ILE A 71 0.33 4.51 7.23
C ILE A 71 -0.04 3.03 7.12
N HIS A 72 -0.50 2.65 5.94
CA HIS A 72 -0.70 1.26 5.52
C HIS A 72 0.32 0.91 4.43
N ASN A 73 1.32 0.10 4.78
CA ASN A 73 2.38 -0.30 3.87
C ASN A 73 2.08 -1.69 3.28
N VAL A 74 1.86 -1.72 1.96
CA VAL A 74 1.78 -2.96 1.20
C VAL A 74 3.21 -3.41 0.88
N ILE A 75 3.65 -4.48 1.52
CA ILE A 75 5.00 -5.01 1.42
C ILE A 75 5.00 -6.18 0.43
N LEU A 76 5.74 -6.00 -0.66
CA LEU A 76 5.96 -7.02 -1.69
C LEU A 76 7.15 -7.89 -1.29
N LEU A 77 6.88 -9.18 -1.08
CA LEU A 77 7.85 -10.21 -0.75
C LEU A 77 8.27 -11.00 -1.99
N GLU A 78 9.50 -11.49 -2.01
CA GLU A 78 10.02 -12.37 -3.06
C GLU A 78 9.58 -13.84 -2.84
N ASP A 79 9.25 -14.21 -1.60
CA ASP A 79 8.73 -15.52 -1.25
C ASP A 79 7.57 -15.43 -0.23
N ASP A 80 7.15 -16.59 0.31
CA ASP A 80 6.07 -16.69 1.31
C ASP A 80 6.56 -16.47 2.76
N MET A 81 7.85 -16.15 2.98
CA MET A 81 8.42 -15.95 4.30
C MET A 81 8.16 -14.53 4.81
N VAL A 82 7.42 -14.42 5.91
CA VAL A 82 7.12 -13.14 6.55
C VAL A 82 8.10 -12.91 7.69
N ASN A 83 8.99 -11.92 7.54
CA ASN A 83 9.85 -11.46 8.62
C ASN A 83 9.23 -10.25 9.31
N GLU A 84 8.94 -10.39 10.60
CA GLU A 84 8.34 -9.32 11.41
C GLU A 84 9.32 -8.77 12.42
N GLU A 85 9.49 -7.46 12.32
CA GLU A 85 10.12 -6.65 13.34
C GLU A 85 9.11 -5.62 13.87
N PRO A 86 9.30 -5.11 15.10
CA PRO A 86 8.48 -4.03 15.63
C PRO A 86 8.58 -2.78 14.76
N VAL A 87 7.43 -2.24 14.35
CA VAL A 87 7.29 -1.02 13.54
C VAL A 87 6.09 -0.19 14.00
N ASN A 88 6.06 1.10 13.62
CA ASN A 88 5.01 2.07 13.98
C ASN A 88 3.98 2.32 12.86
N PHE A 89 3.86 1.40 11.89
CA PHE A 89 2.92 1.50 10.77
C PHE A 89 2.22 0.16 10.53
N ASN A 90 1.06 0.20 9.86
CA ASN A 90 0.31 -0.99 9.52
C ASN A 90 0.91 -1.67 8.29
N ARG A 91 0.93 -3.00 8.27
CA ARG A 91 1.55 -3.81 7.23
C ARG A 91 0.53 -4.71 6.53
N ILE A 92 0.77 -4.94 5.24
CA ILE A 92 0.07 -5.92 4.41
C ILE A 92 1.13 -6.65 3.60
N PHE A 93 1.39 -7.92 3.93
CA PHE A 93 2.39 -8.74 3.28
C PHE A 93 1.77 -9.49 2.10
N ILE A 94 2.36 -9.32 0.91
CA ILE A 94 1.92 -9.94 -0.33
C ILE A 94 3.11 -10.57 -1.01
N ASN A 95 3.00 -11.82 -1.43
CA ASN A 95 3.98 -12.42 -2.33
C ASN A 95 3.87 -11.73 -3.71
N GLY A 96 4.93 -11.06 -4.13
CA GLY A 96 4.98 -10.28 -5.38
C GLY A 96 4.88 -11.12 -6.66
N HIS A 97 5.15 -12.42 -6.58
CA HIS A 97 5.05 -13.34 -7.71
C HIS A 97 3.68 -14.02 -7.81
N SER A 98 3.16 -14.53 -6.69
CA SER A 98 1.89 -15.27 -6.66
C SER A 98 0.66 -14.38 -6.46
N GLY A 99 0.87 -13.15 -6.01
CA GLY A 99 -0.21 -12.24 -5.60
C GLY A 99 -0.94 -12.71 -4.34
N LYS A 100 -0.40 -13.68 -3.60
CA LYS A 100 -1.02 -14.19 -2.37
C LYS A 100 -0.84 -13.18 -1.24
N ILE A 101 -1.95 -12.78 -0.61
CA ILE A 101 -1.90 -12.04 0.67
C ILE A 101 -1.54 -13.04 1.76
N LEU A 102 -0.43 -12.79 2.45
CA LEU A 102 0.13 -13.72 3.43
C LEU A 102 -0.29 -13.37 4.85
N LYS A 103 -0.20 -12.08 5.20
CA LYS A 103 -0.53 -11.56 6.53
C LYS A 103 -0.82 -10.07 6.44
N TYR A 104 -1.62 -9.53 7.36
CA TYR A 104 -1.84 -8.08 7.47
C TYR A 104 -2.24 -7.68 8.89
N ASP A 105 -1.97 -6.43 9.24
CA ASP A 105 -2.46 -5.82 10.49
C ASP A 105 -3.95 -5.52 10.38
N MET A 106 -4.72 -5.77 11.44
CA MET A 106 -6.19 -5.72 11.42
C MET A 106 -6.76 -4.40 10.87
N LEU A 107 -6.14 -3.26 11.18
CA LEU A 107 -6.57 -1.94 10.70
C LEU A 107 -6.42 -1.77 9.17
N SER A 108 -5.67 -2.65 8.51
CA SER A 108 -5.49 -2.70 7.06
C SER A 108 -6.55 -3.51 6.32
N GLU A 109 -7.51 -4.14 7.01
CA GLU A 109 -8.53 -4.98 6.39
C GLU A 109 -9.28 -4.29 5.22
N PRO A 110 -9.64 -2.99 5.28
CA PRO A 110 -10.27 -2.31 4.15
C PRO A 110 -9.40 -2.35 2.89
N ILE A 111 -8.09 -2.11 3.02
CA ILE A 111 -7.16 -2.16 1.89
C ILE A 111 -6.98 -3.58 1.37
N VAL A 112 -6.90 -4.56 2.26
CA VAL A 112 -6.80 -5.97 1.90
C VAL A 112 -7.97 -6.41 1.02
N LYS A 113 -9.20 -5.99 1.35
CA LYS A 113 -10.40 -6.26 0.53
C LYS A 113 -10.28 -5.65 -0.88
N ILE A 114 -9.72 -4.45 -1.00
CA ILE A 114 -9.48 -3.81 -2.29
C ILE A 114 -8.46 -4.61 -3.11
N ILE A 115 -7.34 -4.99 -2.49
CA ILE A 115 -6.29 -5.76 -3.14
C ILE A 115 -6.81 -7.13 -3.59
N ALA A 116 -7.56 -7.83 -2.74
CA ALA A 116 -8.15 -9.12 -3.07
C ALA A 116 -9.05 -9.05 -4.32
N ASN A 117 -9.86 -7.98 -4.44
CA ASN A 117 -10.71 -7.78 -5.62
C ASN A 117 -9.89 -7.63 -6.91
N ILE A 118 -8.78 -6.89 -6.87
CA ILE A 118 -7.91 -6.70 -8.04
C ILE A 118 -7.28 -8.03 -8.47
N LEU A 119 -6.76 -8.79 -7.50
CA LEU A 119 -6.11 -10.08 -7.76
C LEU A 119 -7.09 -11.13 -8.32
N VAL A 120 -8.35 -11.10 -7.88
CA VAL A 120 -9.41 -11.97 -8.43
C VAL A 120 -9.74 -11.58 -9.88
N ASP A 121 -9.84 -10.29 -10.17
CA ASP A 121 -10.12 -9.79 -11.52
C ASP A 121 -9.00 -10.15 -12.51
N GLU A 122 -7.74 -10.10 -12.08
CA GLU A 122 -6.60 -10.53 -12.90
C GLU A 122 -6.63 -12.02 -13.23
N LYS A 123 -6.96 -12.88 -12.25
CA LYS A 123 -7.09 -14.33 -12.49
C LYS A 123 -8.19 -14.66 -13.49
N LYS A 124 -9.32 -13.93 -13.46
CA LYS A 124 -10.42 -14.12 -14.42
C LYS A 124 -10.05 -13.70 -15.84
N LYS A 125 -9.30 -12.60 -15.99
CA LYS A 125 -8.84 -12.11 -17.31
C LYS A 125 -7.86 -13.05 -18.00
N ASN A 126 -7.00 -13.73 -17.23
CA ASN A 126 -6.01 -14.67 -17.79
C ASN A 126 -6.59 -16.05 -18.15
N GLN A 127 -7.89 -16.27 -17.92
CA GLN A 127 -8.61 -17.52 -18.26
C GLN A 127 -9.57 -17.35 -19.45
N GLN A 128 -9.61 -16.16 -20.07
CA GLN A 128 -10.37 -15.85 -21.28
C GLN A 128 -9.41 -15.68 -22.47
#